data_AF-A0AAE3DJF5-F1
#
_entry.id   AF-A0AAE3DJF5-F1
#
_cell.length_a   1.000
_cell.length_b   1.000
_cell.length_c   1.000
_cell.angle_alpha   90.00
_cell.angle_beta   90.00
_cell.angle_gamma   90.00
#
_symmetry.space_group_name_H-M   'P 1'
#
loop_
_entity.id
_entity.type
_entity.pdbx_description
1 polymer ?
#
loop_
_entity_poly.entity_id
_entity_poly.type
_entity_poly.pdbx_seq_one_letter_code
_entity_poly.pdbx_strand_id
1 'polypeptide(L)'
;MAKPQTRSETALQSAVMRFGDDAFRICYMHTKSGKETLTLLSDVFMQYFLDTQTFKSEGEERLWVLRTTHKTCMDYYAQKIRKKLTDEQIAQRSKDMPFETPKELCDILRLHYTLLTAVALHYGAGDNTRIIGRVTGKSASAVQNQLEKVKKAANMSEDDLREWVETLETPDDLLHRVYYSVLNESKDPHFTANSRAKRLKRNVDRAMPFAAVGVIVICLLCVVAVRAGWFGTKYVRTPDVILESDTPVSSAAESEVSHVTLTPEPTASEDTREAVNMSLSIFVPSDSGLDQYSYKSLPADGAVLVQKMAEKGAFPEDVTLDALDYVKDGEVVSTMKSGEMLEVRLQFSGALQEYLDSASSTSSLEAIAKTFRAFYEAAGMTLSNLEVYSDGKPVTVGDMQINCTSLMYGELPVSAVLDGDTNEPTEG
;
A
#
# COMPACT_ATOMS: atom_id res chain seq x y z
N MET A 1 1.67 32.33 -8.06
CA MET A 1 1.24 31.61 -6.84
C MET A 1 2.17 32.03 -5.71
N ALA A 2 1.63 32.43 -4.55
CA ALA A 2 2.46 32.81 -3.40
C ALA A 2 3.28 31.61 -2.92
N LYS A 3 4.58 31.81 -2.67
CA LYS A 3 5.45 30.76 -2.13
C LYS A 3 4.84 30.30 -0.80
N PRO A 4 4.56 28.99 -0.62
CA PRO A 4 3.98 28.50 0.61
C PRO A 4 4.90 28.83 1.79
N GLN A 5 4.31 29.23 2.93
CA GLN A 5 5.06 29.49 4.15
C GLN A 5 5.67 28.18 4.66
N THR A 6 6.96 27.98 4.40
CA THR A 6 7.79 26.93 4.98
C THR A 6 8.72 27.53 6.02
N ARG A 7 9.23 26.71 6.94
CA ARG A 7 10.30 27.14 7.83
C ARG A 7 11.57 27.45 7.03
N SER A 8 12.52 28.17 7.64
CA SER A 8 13.82 28.40 7.00
C SER A 8 14.63 27.11 6.95
N GLU A 9 15.51 26.99 5.95
CA GLU A 9 16.44 25.87 5.82
C GLU A 9 17.35 25.75 7.06
N THR A 10 17.74 26.88 7.64
CA THR A 10 18.53 26.93 8.88
C THR A 10 17.78 26.37 10.09
N ALA A 11 16.48 26.63 10.20
CA ALA A 11 15.65 26.06 11.27
C ALA A 11 15.50 24.55 11.10
N LEU A 12 15.31 24.08 9.86
CA LEU A 12 15.31 22.66 9.55
C LEU A 12 16.63 21.98 9.92
N GLN A 13 17.76 22.54 9.48
CA GLN A 13 19.09 22.01 9.79
C GLN A 13 19.30 21.92 11.31
N SER A 14 18.96 22.98 12.04
CA SER A 14 19.06 23.01 13.50
C SER A 14 18.19 21.93 14.15
N ALA A 15 16.93 21.78 13.71
CA ALA A 15 16.04 20.77 14.27
C ALA A 15 16.50 19.34 13.98
N VAL A 16 16.98 19.08 12.75
CA VAL A 16 17.55 17.77 12.37
C VAL A 16 18.75 17.43 13.23
N MET A 17 19.69 18.35 13.42
CA MET A 17 20.90 18.07 14.21
C MET A 17 20.64 17.96 15.71
N ARG A 18 19.64 18.67 16.25
CA ARG A 18 19.35 18.65 17.70
C ARG A 18 18.45 17.50 18.13
N PHE A 19 17.49 17.12 17.30
CA PHE A 19 16.44 16.16 17.66
C PHE A 19 16.49 14.90 16.80
N GLY A 20 17.42 14.83 15.85
CA GLY A 20 17.59 13.73 14.92
C GLY A 20 17.88 12.41 15.61
N ASP A 21 18.75 12.41 16.62
CA ASP A 21 19.18 11.19 17.32
C ASP A 21 18.02 10.53 18.08
N ASP A 22 17.28 11.33 18.86
CA ASP A 22 16.09 10.85 19.57
C ASP A 22 15.02 10.33 18.60
N ALA A 23 14.80 11.08 17.50
CA ALA A 23 13.83 10.69 16.49
C ALA A 23 14.27 9.43 15.72
N PHE A 24 15.57 9.29 15.45
CA PHE A 24 16.17 8.11 14.83
C PHE A 24 15.97 6.89 15.71
N ARG A 25 16.31 6.96 17.01
CA ARG A 25 16.15 5.82 17.94
C ARG A 25 14.71 5.35 17.97
N ILE A 26 13.75 6.27 18.02
CA ILE A 26 12.33 5.92 17.92
C ILE A 26 12.06 5.20 16.58
N CYS A 27 12.36 5.85 15.44
CA CYS A 27 12.10 5.29 14.12
C CYS A 27 12.73 3.91 13.92
N TYR A 28 14.00 3.74 14.27
CA TYR A 28 14.74 2.50 14.10
C TYR A 28 14.15 1.37 14.94
N MET A 29 13.79 1.62 16.21
CA MET A 29 13.15 0.59 17.02
C MET A 29 11.84 0.09 16.39
N HIS A 30 11.07 1.00 15.80
CA HIS A 30 9.81 0.71 15.11
C HIS A 30 9.99 0.00 13.75
N THR A 31 11.01 0.35 12.97
CA THR A 31 11.20 -0.21 11.62
C THR A 31 12.04 -1.48 11.63
N LYS A 32 13.08 -1.52 12.46
CA LYS A 32 14.14 -2.54 12.47
C LYS A 32 14.88 -2.61 11.13
N SER A 33 14.96 -1.47 10.44
CA SER A 33 15.55 -1.37 9.11
C SER A 33 16.12 0.02 8.88
N GLY A 34 17.35 0.09 8.38
CA GLY A 34 17.99 1.37 8.11
C GLY A 34 17.30 2.17 7.02
N LYS A 35 16.95 1.51 5.90
CA LYS A 35 16.25 2.14 4.79
C LYS A 35 14.90 2.71 5.19
N GLU A 36 14.06 1.93 5.89
CA GLU A 36 12.74 2.41 6.34
C GLU A 36 12.85 3.49 7.41
N THR A 37 13.87 3.43 8.27
CA THR A 37 14.16 4.48 9.26
C THR A 37 14.43 5.81 8.60
N LEU A 38 15.29 5.82 7.56
CA LEU A 38 15.60 7.01 6.80
C LEU A 38 14.34 7.62 6.19
N THR A 39 13.49 6.79 5.57
CA THR A 39 12.22 7.25 4.99
C THR A 39 11.31 7.90 6.04
N LEU A 40 11.08 7.24 7.18
CA LEU A 40 10.22 7.82 8.23
C LEU A 40 10.81 9.09 8.83
N LEU A 41 12.14 9.15 8.99
CA LEU A 41 12.81 10.31 9.55
C LEU A 41 12.73 11.51 8.59
N SER A 42 12.93 11.29 7.28
CA SER A 42 12.66 12.28 6.25
C SER A 42 11.21 12.75 6.28
N ASP A 43 10.22 11.85 6.41
CA ASP A 43 8.80 12.22 6.51
C ASP A 43 8.48 13.08 7.75
N VAL A 44 9.16 12.82 8.88
CA VAL A 44 9.00 13.61 10.11
C VAL A 44 9.56 15.01 9.92
N PHE A 45 10.77 15.14 9.40
CA PHE A 45 11.41 16.44 9.21
C PHE A 45 10.83 17.21 8.02
N MET A 46 10.26 16.51 7.05
CA MET A 46 9.40 17.11 6.02
C MET A 46 8.13 17.70 6.65
N GLN A 47 7.51 16.98 7.58
CA GLN A 47 6.38 17.50 8.31
C GLN A 47 6.74 18.75 9.12
N TYR A 48 7.92 18.75 9.75
CA TYR A 48 8.48 19.88 10.49
C TYR A 48 8.68 21.09 9.57
N PHE A 49 9.30 20.89 8.42
CA PHE A 49 9.62 21.95 7.47
C PHE A 49 8.37 22.68 6.94
N LEU A 50 7.30 21.92 6.71
CA LEU A 50 6.01 22.39 6.23
C LEU A 50 5.10 22.93 7.36
N ASP A 51 5.50 22.78 8.62
CA ASP A 51 4.70 23.20 9.76
C ASP A 51 4.87 24.70 10.05
N THR A 52 3.75 25.40 10.20
CA THR A 52 3.69 26.86 10.40
C THR A 52 3.56 27.27 11.87
N GLN A 53 3.58 26.31 12.80
CA GLN A 53 3.46 26.59 14.23
C GLN A 53 4.69 27.34 14.73
N THR A 54 4.49 28.34 15.58
CA THR A 54 5.58 28.97 16.34
C THR A 54 5.78 28.23 17.67
N PHE A 55 7.02 27.87 17.99
CA PHE A 55 7.36 27.24 19.26
C PHE A 55 7.82 28.30 20.26
N LYS A 56 7.35 28.22 21.51
CA LYS A 56 7.71 29.18 22.56
C LYS A 56 9.04 28.84 23.23
N SER A 57 9.45 27.57 23.13
CA SER A 57 10.70 27.07 23.70
C SER A 57 11.23 25.89 22.91
N GLU A 58 12.53 25.62 23.05
CA GLU A 58 13.18 24.43 22.52
C GLU A 58 12.54 23.13 23.05
N GLY A 59 12.05 23.12 24.30
CA GLY A 59 11.34 21.97 24.87
C GLY A 59 10.00 21.70 24.18
N GLU A 60 9.26 22.73 23.76
CA GLU A 60 8.04 22.57 22.96
C GLU A 60 8.35 22.07 21.54
N GLU A 61 9.44 22.55 20.96
CA GLU A 61 9.93 22.14 19.65
C GLU A 61 10.36 20.66 19.65
N ARG A 62 11.21 20.25 20.59
CA ARG A 62 11.60 18.85 20.78
C ARG A 62 10.36 17.97 20.95
N LEU A 63 9.43 18.39 21.82
CA LEU A 63 8.20 17.63 22.06
C LEU A 63 7.35 17.49 20.80
N TRP A 64 7.28 18.53 19.96
CA TRP A 64 6.59 18.45 18.67
C TRP A 64 7.25 17.42 17.76
N VAL A 65 8.57 17.45 17.63
CA VAL A 65 9.31 16.49 16.78
C VAL A 65 9.06 15.07 17.26
N LEU A 66 9.27 14.78 18.55
CA LEU A 66 9.09 13.44 19.10
C LEU A 66 7.65 12.92 18.98
N ARG A 67 6.65 13.79 19.16
CA ARG A 67 5.23 13.44 18.92
C ARG A 67 4.98 13.08 17.47
N THR A 68 5.50 13.88 16.56
CA THR A 68 5.36 13.65 15.11
C THR A 68 6.07 12.36 14.71
N THR A 69 7.25 12.08 15.28
CA THR A 69 7.98 10.81 15.11
C THR A 69 7.15 9.63 15.61
N HIS A 70 6.67 9.68 16.85
CA HIS A 70 5.84 8.63 17.41
C HIS A 70 4.60 8.38 16.56
N LYS A 71 3.88 9.44 16.19
CA LYS A 71 2.68 9.35 15.35
C LYS A 71 2.99 8.74 13.99
N THR A 72 4.05 9.21 13.32
CA THR A 72 4.46 8.72 11.99
C THR A 72 4.84 7.24 12.06
N CYS A 73 5.52 6.80 13.12
CA CYS A 73 5.79 5.39 13.37
C CYS A 73 4.50 4.57 13.60
N MET A 74 3.55 5.08 14.37
CA MET A 74 2.27 4.40 14.62
C MET A 74 1.45 4.25 13.33
N ASP A 75 1.39 5.31 12.52
CA ASP A 75 0.69 5.30 11.23
C ASP A 75 1.37 4.29 10.27
N TYR A 76 2.70 4.24 10.24
CA TYR A 76 3.48 3.24 9.50
C TYR A 76 3.22 1.79 9.98
N TYR A 77 2.91 1.59 11.27
CA TYR A 77 2.51 0.29 11.79
C TYR A 77 1.07 -0.09 11.43
N ALA A 78 0.14 0.87 11.42
CA ALA A 78 -1.26 0.62 11.09
C ALA A 78 -1.45 0.15 9.63
N GLN A 79 -0.57 0.58 8.72
CA GLN A 79 -0.66 0.28 7.29
C GLN A 79 -0.05 -1.07 6.88
N LYS A 80 0.78 -1.70 7.72
CA LYS A 80 1.49 -2.95 7.37
C LYS A 80 1.07 -4.11 8.27
N ILE A 81 0.51 -5.17 7.68
CA ILE A 81 0.40 -6.49 8.35
C ILE A 81 1.83 -7.02 8.51
N ARG A 82 2.35 -7.02 9.75
CA ARG A 82 3.74 -7.44 10.02
C ARG A 82 3.81 -8.85 10.56
N LYS A 83 4.63 -9.67 9.92
CA LYS A 83 5.11 -10.95 10.46
C LYS A 83 6.17 -10.67 11.53
N LYS A 84 6.29 -11.56 12.53
CA LYS A 84 7.42 -11.54 13.46
C LYS A 84 8.69 -11.83 12.67
N LEU A 85 9.69 -10.95 12.79
CA LEU A 85 10.99 -11.09 12.13
C LEU A 85 11.90 -12.01 12.94
N THR A 86 12.65 -12.88 12.23
CA THR A 86 13.75 -13.67 12.82
C THR A 86 14.98 -12.80 13.11
N ASP A 87 15.93 -13.30 13.92
CA ASP A 87 17.14 -12.54 14.28
C ASP A 87 17.95 -12.22 13.02
N GLU A 88 18.11 -13.21 12.13
CA GLU A 88 18.76 -13.07 10.82
C GLU A 88 18.10 -12.01 9.94
N GLN A 89 16.76 -11.94 9.93
CA GLN A 89 16.04 -10.92 9.16
C GLN A 89 16.24 -9.52 9.72
N ILE A 90 16.33 -9.37 11.04
CA ILE A 90 16.61 -8.08 11.69
C ILE A 90 18.05 -7.66 11.38
N ALA A 91 19.01 -8.57 11.52
CA ALA A 91 20.41 -8.34 11.20
C ALA A 91 20.59 -7.93 9.72
N GLN A 92 19.97 -8.68 8.80
CA GLN A 92 20.04 -8.37 7.37
C GLN A 92 19.46 -7.00 7.02
N ARG A 93 18.35 -6.60 7.66
CA ARG A 93 17.73 -5.28 7.46
C ARG A 93 18.50 -4.13 8.12
N SER A 94 19.39 -4.47 9.04
CA SER A 94 20.22 -3.53 9.80
C SER A 94 21.67 -3.55 9.34
N LYS A 95 21.99 -4.26 8.27
CA LYS A 95 23.34 -4.36 7.72
C LYS A 95 23.98 -3.01 7.38
N ASP A 96 23.15 -2.02 7.05
CA ASP A 96 23.58 -0.66 6.72
C ASP A 96 23.74 0.25 7.96
N MET A 97 23.60 -0.30 9.18
CA MET A 97 23.77 0.45 10.44
C MET A 97 25.17 0.24 11.04
N PRO A 98 25.72 1.25 11.76
CA PRO A 98 27.07 1.21 12.32
C PRO A 98 27.18 0.34 13.58
N PHE A 99 26.06 -0.16 14.10
CA PHE A 99 26.00 -0.98 15.30
C PHE A 99 25.59 -2.41 14.98
N GLU A 100 26.03 -3.34 15.82
CA GLU A 100 25.62 -4.74 15.75
C GLU A 100 24.20 -4.94 16.29
N THR A 101 23.51 -5.96 15.79
CA THR A 101 22.19 -6.38 16.30
C THR A 101 22.28 -7.73 17.00
N PRO A 102 22.82 -7.79 18.22
CA PRO A 102 22.87 -9.03 18.98
C PRO A 102 21.45 -9.46 19.41
N LYS A 103 21.37 -10.66 19.97
CA LYS A 103 20.10 -11.30 20.31
C LYS A 103 19.30 -10.47 21.32
N GLU A 104 19.99 -9.89 22.29
CA GLU A 104 19.43 -9.06 23.36
C GLU A 104 18.73 -7.83 22.78
N LEU A 105 19.37 -7.14 21.83
CA LEU A 105 18.76 -6.03 21.11
C LEU A 105 17.59 -6.50 20.24
N CYS A 106 17.70 -7.66 19.58
CA CYS A 106 16.61 -8.24 18.82
C CYS A 106 15.36 -8.52 19.68
N ASP A 107 15.55 -8.99 20.91
CA ASP A 107 14.46 -9.24 21.86
C ASP A 107 13.76 -7.94 22.28
N ILE A 108 14.52 -6.86 22.51
CA ILE A 108 13.96 -5.51 22.73
C ILE A 108 13.18 -5.04 21.50
N LEU A 109 13.75 -5.17 20.30
CA LEU A 109 13.13 -4.73 19.05
C LEU A 109 11.82 -5.48 18.76
N ARG A 110 11.69 -6.74 19.20
CA ARG A 110 10.48 -7.58 19.05
C ARG A 110 9.35 -7.22 20.00
N LEU A 111 9.59 -6.38 21.00
CA LEU A 111 8.54 -5.91 21.88
C LEU A 111 7.39 -5.29 21.08
N HIS A 112 6.19 -5.34 21.67
CA HIS A 112 5.00 -4.77 21.03
C HIS A 112 5.23 -3.29 20.73
N TYR A 113 4.90 -2.85 19.52
CA TYR A 113 5.23 -1.51 19.00
C TYR A 113 4.80 -0.37 19.93
N THR A 114 3.71 -0.53 20.68
CA THR A 114 3.25 0.48 21.65
C THR A 114 4.23 0.76 22.80
N LEU A 115 5.19 -0.15 23.04
CA LEU A 115 6.20 -0.05 24.09
C LEU A 115 7.48 0.63 23.59
N LEU A 116 7.81 0.47 22.31
CA LEU A 116 9.13 0.84 21.76
C LEU A 116 9.48 2.32 21.92
N THR A 117 8.52 3.25 21.75
CA THR A 117 8.79 4.68 21.99
C THR A 117 9.12 4.98 23.45
N ALA A 118 8.50 4.27 24.41
CA ALA A 118 8.83 4.46 25.81
C ALA A 118 10.24 3.94 26.12
N VAL A 119 10.64 2.83 25.49
CA VAL A 119 11.99 2.26 25.62
C VAL A 119 13.04 3.20 25.03
N ALA A 120 12.84 3.66 23.79
CA ALA A 120 13.75 4.58 23.09
C ALA A 120 14.04 5.85 23.91
N LEU A 121 12.99 6.47 24.46
CA LEU A 121 13.12 7.74 25.17
C LEU A 121 13.62 7.56 26.61
N HIS A 122 13.15 6.54 27.34
CA HIS A 122 13.54 6.35 28.73
C HIS A 122 14.99 5.86 28.87
N TYR A 123 15.33 4.82 28.11
CA TYR A 123 16.63 4.18 28.21
C TYR A 123 17.67 4.82 27.29
N GLY A 124 17.25 5.34 26.13
CA GLY A 124 18.17 6.03 25.22
C GLY A 124 18.39 7.51 25.56
N ALA A 125 17.31 8.28 25.69
CA ALA A 125 17.40 9.73 25.91
C ALA A 125 17.39 10.14 27.40
N GLY A 126 17.13 9.20 28.32
CA GLY A 126 16.99 9.50 29.74
C GLY A 126 15.75 10.31 30.10
N ASP A 127 14.73 10.35 29.22
CA ASP A 127 13.53 11.15 29.44
C ASP A 127 12.69 10.61 30.60
N ASN A 128 12.14 11.53 31.40
CA ASN A 128 11.21 11.15 32.45
C ASN A 128 9.84 10.71 31.90
N THR A 129 9.10 9.95 32.70
CA THR A 129 7.78 9.39 32.34
C THR A 129 6.73 10.46 32.00
N ARG A 130 6.87 11.70 32.48
CA ARG A 130 5.94 12.80 32.13
C ARG A 130 6.16 13.28 30.69
N ILE A 131 7.41 13.42 30.25
CA ILE A 131 7.75 13.80 28.88
C ILE A 131 7.31 12.70 27.91
N ILE A 132 7.64 11.44 28.21
CA ILE A 132 7.23 10.28 27.40
C ILE A 132 5.71 10.19 27.31
N GLY A 133 4.99 10.45 28.41
CA GLY A 133 3.53 10.50 28.42
C GLY A 133 2.98 11.59 27.49
N ARG A 134 3.60 12.77 27.49
CA ARG A 134 3.25 13.84 26.54
C ARG A 134 3.54 13.44 25.10
N VAL A 135 4.61 12.72 24.81
CA VAL A 135 4.94 12.23 23.44
C VAL A 135 3.92 11.20 22.97
N THR A 136 3.58 10.24 23.83
CA THR A 136 2.73 9.08 23.48
C THR A 136 1.23 9.31 23.70
N GLY A 137 0.84 10.44 24.28
CA GLY A 137 -0.56 10.73 24.64
C GLY A 137 -1.07 9.93 25.84
N LYS A 138 -0.18 9.50 26.74
CA LYS A 138 -0.49 8.65 27.91
C LYS A 138 -0.19 9.36 29.23
N SER A 139 -0.76 8.86 30.33
CA SER A 139 -0.39 9.33 31.68
C SER A 139 1.01 8.84 32.06
N ALA A 140 1.69 9.57 32.96
CA ALA A 140 3.00 9.16 33.47
C ALA A 140 2.96 7.78 34.15
N SER A 141 1.86 7.47 34.86
CA SER A 141 1.65 6.16 35.47
C SER A 141 1.47 5.04 34.44
N ALA A 142 0.78 5.32 33.32
CA ALA A 142 0.65 4.36 32.23
C ALA A 142 2.00 4.09 31.59
N VAL A 143 2.85 5.11 31.40
CA VAL A 143 4.22 4.94 30.89
C VAL A 143 5.07 4.11 31.86
N GLN A 144 5.00 4.38 33.17
CA GLN A 144 5.71 3.57 34.17
C GLN A 144 5.30 2.09 34.07
N ASN A 145 4.00 1.82 33.97
CA ASN A 145 3.51 0.45 33.75
C ASN A 145 3.99 -0.16 32.43
N GLN A 146 4.20 0.64 31.38
CA GLN A 146 4.80 0.16 30.13
C GLN A 146 6.26 -0.23 30.31
N LEU A 147 7.04 0.55 31.06
CA LEU A 147 8.45 0.25 31.34
C LEU A 147 8.61 -1.02 32.19
N GLU A 148 7.74 -1.23 33.19
CA GLU A 148 7.70 -2.48 33.95
C GLU A 148 7.35 -3.69 33.07
N LYS A 149 6.39 -3.52 32.14
CA LYS A 149 6.07 -4.55 31.15
C LYS A 149 7.25 -4.84 30.22
N VAL A 150 8.02 -3.84 29.83
CA VAL A 150 9.23 -4.01 29.02
C VAL A 150 10.25 -4.86 29.75
N LYS A 151 10.58 -4.52 31.01
CA LYS A 151 11.52 -5.30 31.83
C LYS A 151 11.10 -6.77 31.93
N LYS A 152 9.81 -7.02 32.19
CA LYS A 152 9.25 -8.36 32.28
C LYS A 152 9.25 -9.11 30.94
N ALA A 153 8.95 -8.42 29.84
CA ALA A 153 8.83 -9.04 28.51
C ALA A 153 10.19 -9.32 27.87
N ALA A 154 11.17 -8.43 28.07
CA ALA A 154 12.55 -8.61 27.61
C ALA A 154 13.34 -9.55 28.53
N ASN A 155 12.93 -9.72 29.80
CA ASN A 155 13.66 -10.47 30.82
C ASN A 155 15.09 -9.94 31.04
N MET A 156 15.21 -8.61 31.11
CA MET A 156 16.48 -7.88 31.21
C MET A 156 16.45 -6.88 32.36
N SER A 157 17.62 -6.53 32.89
CA SER A 157 17.73 -5.46 33.89
C SER A 157 17.56 -4.08 33.26
N GLU A 158 17.35 -3.07 34.08
CA GLU A 158 17.28 -1.67 33.61
C GLU A 158 18.61 -1.20 33.00
N ASP A 159 19.73 -1.67 33.55
CA ASP A 159 21.07 -1.32 33.07
C ASP A 159 21.34 -1.98 31.71
N ASP A 160 20.97 -3.26 31.54
CA ASP A 160 21.09 -3.93 30.23
C ASP A 160 20.24 -3.24 29.16
N LEU A 161 18.99 -2.88 29.50
CA LEU A 161 18.10 -2.16 28.57
C LEU A 161 18.68 -0.80 28.17
N ARG A 162 19.35 -0.12 29.11
CA ARG A 162 20.05 1.15 28.84
C ARG A 162 21.21 0.92 27.89
N GLU A 163 22.09 -0.01 28.22
CA GLU A 163 23.27 -0.33 27.42
C GLU A 163 22.89 -0.61 25.95
N TRP A 164 21.96 -1.53 25.70
CA TRP A 164 21.56 -1.91 24.34
C TRP A 164 20.78 -0.83 23.58
N VAL A 165 20.11 0.09 24.26
CA VAL A 165 19.39 1.20 23.59
C VAL A 165 20.33 2.37 23.32
N GLU A 166 21.33 2.58 24.17
CA GLU A 166 22.38 3.59 23.95
C GLU A 166 23.32 3.19 22.81
N THR A 167 23.53 1.89 22.54
CA THR A 167 24.28 1.41 21.35
C THR A 167 23.62 1.74 20.02
N LEU A 168 22.36 2.18 20.01
CA LEU A 168 21.67 2.65 18.80
C LEU A 168 22.20 4.04 18.39
N GLU A 169 23.44 4.06 17.94
CA GLU A 169 24.09 5.26 17.41
C GLU A 169 23.53 5.60 16.04
N THR A 170 23.22 6.89 15.86
CA THR A 170 22.93 7.47 14.56
C THR A 170 24.16 7.40 13.68
N PRO A 171 24.07 6.87 12.44
CA PRO A 171 25.16 6.98 11.48
C PRO A 171 25.51 8.45 11.22
N ASP A 172 26.81 8.77 11.18
CA ASP A 172 27.34 10.14 11.07
C ASP A 172 26.75 10.95 9.89
N ASP A 173 26.46 10.27 8.77
CA ASP A 173 25.93 10.89 7.56
C ASP A 173 24.39 10.89 7.49
N LEU A 174 23.71 10.15 8.37
CA LEU A 174 22.28 9.88 8.25
C LEU A 174 21.47 11.16 8.42
N LEU A 175 21.79 11.98 9.42
CA LEU A 175 21.09 13.25 9.64
C LEU A 175 21.32 14.24 8.49
N HIS A 176 22.53 14.26 7.94
CA HIS A 176 22.82 15.05 6.73
C HIS A 176 22.02 14.56 5.53
N ARG A 177 21.90 13.24 5.33
CA ARG A 177 21.08 12.65 4.28
C ARG A 177 19.59 12.97 4.45
N VAL A 178 19.07 12.93 5.67
CA VAL A 178 17.70 13.36 5.98
C VAL A 178 17.52 14.84 5.62
N TYR A 179 18.42 15.70 6.07
CA TYR A 179 18.37 17.12 5.78
C TYR A 179 18.34 17.40 4.27
N TYR A 180 19.28 16.84 3.51
CA TYR A 180 19.34 17.03 2.06
C TYR A 180 18.19 16.35 1.31
N SER A 181 17.69 15.21 1.79
CA SER A 181 16.49 14.55 1.27
C SER A 181 15.28 15.48 1.38
N VAL A 182 15.08 16.09 2.55
CA VAL A 182 13.97 17.04 2.77
C VAL A 182 14.15 18.30 1.93
N LEU A 183 15.36 18.85 1.85
CA LEU A 183 15.63 20.02 1.02
C LEU A 183 15.41 19.76 -0.47
N ASN A 184 15.85 18.62 -0.99
CA ASN A 184 15.69 18.30 -2.40
C ASN A 184 14.21 18.09 -2.75
N GLU A 185 13.47 17.33 -1.94
CA GLU A 185 12.02 17.18 -2.15
C GLU A 185 11.30 18.54 -2.04
N SER A 186 11.79 19.46 -1.21
CA SER A 186 11.22 20.83 -1.12
C SER A 186 11.39 21.70 -2.37
N LYS A 187 12.36 21.37 -3.23
CA LYS A 187 12.64 22.13 -4.47
C LYS A 187 11.74 21.72 -5.63
N ASP A 188 10.99 20.62 -5.51
CA ASP A 188 10.11 20.17 -6.58
C ASP A 188 8.98 21.19 -6.86
N PRO A 189 8.68 21.50 -8.12
CA PRO A 189 7.66 22.49 -8.48
C PRO A 189 6.25 22.12 -7.98
N HIS A 190 5.96 20.83 -7.82
CA HIS A 190 4.69 20.31 -7.28
C HIS A 190 4.77 19.95 -5.78
N PHE A 191 5.86 20.30 -5.10
CA PHE A 191 6.18 19.91 -3.71
C PHE A 191 5.01 20.09 -2.73
N THR A 192 4.33 21.23 -2.78
CA THR A 192 3.25 21.53 -1.81
C THR A 192 1.91 20.93 -2.17
N ALA A 193 1.64 20.70 -3.46
CA ALA A 193 0.46 19.96 -3.90
C ALA A 193 0.60 18.48 -3.49
N ASN A 194 1.75 17.86 -3.79
CA ASN A 194 2.03 16.47 -3.45
C ASN A 194 2.11 16.25 -1.93
N SER A 195 2.74 17.16 -1.18
CA SER A 195 2.83 17.03 0.28
C SER A 195 1.48 17.25 0.99
N ARG A 196 0.64 18.18 0.49
CA ARG A 196 -0.72 18.36 1.01
C ARG A 196 -1.62 17.18 0.64
N ALA A 197 -1.50 16.64 -0.57
CA ALA A 197 -2.21 15.45 -1.00
C ALA A 197 -1.80 14.21 -0.17
N LYS A 198 -0.50 14.00 0.08
CA LYS A 198 0.01 12.94 0.99
C LYS A 198 -0.58 13.10 2.40
N ARG A 199 -0.60 14.32 2.96
CA ARG A 199 -1.20 14.60 4.28
C ARG A 199 -2.72 14.35 4.29
N LEU A 200 -3.44 14.78 3.25
CA LEU A 200 -4.88 14.59 3.12
C LEU A 200 -5.22 13.10 3.02
N LYS A 201 -4.53 12.37 2.14
CA LYS A 201 -4.68 10.92 1.97
C LYS A 201 -4.46 10.18 3.29
N ARG A 202 -3.37 10.48 4.01
CA ARG A 202 -3.09 9.85 5.32
C ARG A 202 -4.18 10.16 6.37
N ASN A 203 -4.74 11.36 6.35
CA ASN A 203 -5.85 11.72 7.24
C ASN A 203 -7.17 11.03 6.84
N VAL A 204 -7.44 10.89 5.54
CA VAL A 204 -8.62 10.18 5.00
C VAL A 204 -8.52 8.68 5.30
N ASP A 205 -7.38 8.05 5.04
CA ASP A 205 -7.13 6.63 5.33
C ASP A 205 -7.31 6.32 6.83
N ARG A 206 -6.91 7.27 7.69
CA ARG A 206 -7.11 7.17 9.15
C ARG A 206 -8.56 7.35 9.57
N ALA A 207 -9.34 8.15 8.85
CA ALA A 207 -10.75 8.40 9.14
C ALA A 207 -11.67 7.31 8.56
N MET A 208 -11.24 6.62 7.50
CA MET A 208 -11.99 5.58 6.80
C MET A 208 -12.61 4.50 7.71
N PRO A 209 -11.90 3.90 8.69
CA PRO A 209 -12.51 2.92 9.58
C PRO A 209 -13.58 3.53 10.50
N PHE A 210 -13.40 4.78 10.95
CA PHE A 210 -14.41 5.47 11.77
C PHE A 210 -15.63 5.88 10.95
N ALA A 211 -15.42 6.30 9.70
CA ALA A 211 -16.50 6.55 8.76
C ALA A 211 -17.30 5.28 8.47
N ALA A 212 -16.62 4.14 8.25
CA ALA A 212 -17.26 2.84 8.07
C ALA A 212 -18.10 2.42 9.29
N VAL A 213 -17.55 2.58 10.52
CA VAL A 213 -18.32 2.35 11.76
C VAL A 213 -19.51 3.30 11.87
N GLY A 214 -19.33 4.58 11.50
CA GLY A 214 -20.41 5.56 11.46
C GLY A 214 -21.54 5.14 10.52
N VAL A 215 -21.21 4.65 9.31
CA VAL A 215 -22.18 4.11 8.36
C VAL A 215 -22.91 2.90 8.94
N ILE A 216 -22.20 1.97 9.57
CA ILE A 216 -22.81 0.80 10.24
C ILE A 216 -23.79 1.25 11.34
N VAL A 217 -23.40 2.23 12.18
CA VAL A 217 -24.26 2.78 13.22
C VAL A 217 -25.51 3.44 12.63
N ILE A 218 -25.37 4.19 11.53
CA ILE A 218 -26.51 4.79 10.81
C ILE A 218 -27.43 3.69 10.25
N CYS A 219 -26.88 2.66 9.62
CA CYS A 219 -27.67 1.52 9.14
C CYS A 219 -28.44 0.83 10.27
N LEU A 220 -27.81 0.60 11.42
CA LEU A 220 -28.47 0.02 12.59
C LEU A 220 -29.58 0.94 13.13
N LEU A 221 -29.34 2.26 13.18
CA LEU A 221 -30.36 3.23 13.55
C LEU A 221 -31.55 3.23 12.59
N CYS A 222 -31.31 3.11 11.28
CA CYS A 222 -32.38 2.97 10.28
C CYS A 222 -33.21 1.71 10.50
N VAL A 223 -32.57 0.56 10.78
CA VAL A 223 -33.28 -0.70 11.10
C VAL A 223 -34.13 -0.55 12.36
N VAL A 224 -33.59 0.07 13.41
CA VAL A 224 -34.33 0.34 14.66
C VAL A 224 -35.48 1.30 14.42
N ALA A 225 -35.28 2.36 13.63
CA ALA A 225 -36.31 3.33 13.28
C ALA A 225 -37.49 2.69 12.52
N VAL A 226 -37.20 1.82 11.55
CA VAL A 226 -38.23 1.05 10.83
C VAL A 226 -39.00 0.15 11.80
N ARG A 227 -38.29 -0.56 12.70
CA ARG A 227 -38.92 -1.45 13.69
C ARG A 227 -39.72 -0.71 14.76
N ALA A 228 -39.31 0.51 15.10
CA ALA A 228 -40.02 1.40 16.01
C ALA A 228 -41.20 2.14 15.35
N GLY A 229 -41.43 1.93 14.05
CA GLY A 229 -42.55 2.53 13.33
C GLY A 229 -42.39 4.03 13.05
N TRP A 230 -41.14 4.55 13.04
CA TRP A 230 -40.88 5.95 12.69
C TRP A 230 -41.25 6.30 11.26
N PHE A 231 -41.19 5.33 10.35
CA PHE A 231 -41.67 5.48 8.99
C PHE A 231 -43.06 4.85 8.90
N GLY A 232 -44.08 5.69 9.03
CA GLY A 232 -45.49 5.30 9.18
C GLY A 232 -46.13 4.70 7.93
N THR A 233 -45.73 3.49 7.53
CA THR A 233 -46.53 2.65 6.65
C THR A 233 -46.93 1.38 7.38
N LYS A 234 -48.24 1.14 7.44
CA LYS A 234 -48.82 -0.07 8.02
C LYS A 234 -48.35 -1.26 7.18
N TYR A 235 -47.44 -2.07 7.71
CA TYR A 235 -47.20 -3.41 7.16
C TYR A 235 -48.50 -4.20 7.31
N VAL A 236 -49.22 -4.39 6.20
CA VAL A 236 -50.34 -5.32 6.13
C VAL A 236 -49.74 -6.71 6.16
N ARG A 237 -49.80 -7.33 7.34
CA ARG A 237 -49.52 -8.74 7.56
C ARG A 237 -50.61 -9.54 6.84
N THR A 238 -50.29 -10.23 5.75
CA THR A 238 -51.17 -11.29 5.23
C THR A 238 -51.25 -12.38 6.30
N PRO A 239 -52.45 -12.76 6.78
CA PRO A 239 -52.57 -13.76 7.83
C PRO A 239 -52.24 -15.15 7.28
N ASP A 240 -51.38 -15.87 8.01
CA ASP A 240 -51.16 -17.30 7.85
C ASP A 240 -52.47 -18.04 8.08
N VAL A 241 -52.93 -18.78 7.06
CA VAL A 241 -54.03 -19.75 7.21
C VAL A 241 -53.42 -21.01 7.81
N ILE A 242 -53.54 -21.12 9.14
CA ILE A 242 -53.41 -22.39 9.85
C ILE A 242 -54.74 -23.14 9.67
N LEU A 243 -54.68 -24.29 9.02
CA LEU A 243 -55.75 -25.28 9.00
C LEU A 243 -55.12 -26.65 9.26
N GLU A 244 -54.96 -26.98 10.54
CA GLU A 244 -54.77 -28.35 11.02
C GLU A 244 -56.09 -28.84 11.58
N SER A 245 -56.58 -29.97 11.06
CA SER A 245 -57.07 -31.10 11.87
C SER A 245 -57.50 -32.27 10.96
N ASP A 246 -56.56 -33.20 10.77
CA ASP A 246 -56.67 -34.62 11.09
C ASP A 246 -57.78 -35.56 10.54
N THR A 247 -57.24 -36.71 10.06
CA THR A 247 -57.75 -38.11 10.07
C THR A 247 -58.38 -38.67 8.76
N PRO A 248 -58.38 -40.01 8.53
CA PRO A 248 -57.32 -40.72 7.77
C PRO A 248 -57.90 -41.74 6.76
N VAL A 249 -57.07 -42.69 6.29
CA VAL A 249 -57.40 -44.06 5.79
C VAL A 249 -57.34 -44.29 4.27
N SER A 250 -56.36 -45.14 3.88
CA SER A 250 -56.44 -46.28 2.90
C SER A 250 -56.80 -45.95 1.43
N SER A 251 -56.33 -46.58 0.38
CA SER A 251 -55.38 -47.65 0.05
C SER A 251 -55.57 -47.88 -1.46
N ALA A 252 -54.52 -48.34 -2.16
CA ALA A 252 -54.60 -49.11 -3.40
C ALA A 252 -55.17 -48.36 -4.63
N ALA A 253 -54.82 -48.66 -5.88
CA ALA A 253 -53.74 -49.39 -6.51
C ALA A 253 -53.92 -49.12 -8.03
N GLU A 254 -52.88 -49.44 -8.81
CA GLU A 254 -52.93 -49.71 -10.26
C GLU A 254 -53.17 -48.51 -11.19
N SER A 255 -52.65 -48.45 -12.41
CA SER A 255 -51.48 -48.99 -13.14
C SER A 255 -51.61 -48.45 -14.58
N GLU A 256 -50.55 -48.62 -15.38
CA GLU A 256 -50.42 -48.34 -16.83
C GLU A 256 -49.86 -46.94 -17.18
N VAL A 257 -48.61 -46.71 -17.63
CA VAL A 257 -47.55 -47.38 -18.44
C VAL A 257 -47.25 -46.52 -19.69
N SER A 258 -45.96 -46.14 -19.78
CA SER A 258 -45.14 -45.78 -20.95
C SER A 258 -45.34 -44.43 -21.67
N HIS A 259 -44.40 -43.49 -21.50
CA HIS A 259 -43.24 -43.36 -22.40
C HIS A 259 -42.17 -42.36 -21.87
N VAL A 260 -41.03 -42.91 -21.43
CA VAL A 260 -39.64 -42.57 -21.84
C VAL A 260 -39.35 -41.08 -22.11
N THR A 261 -38.54 -40.40 -21.29
CA THR A 261 -37.08 -40.27 -21.52
C THR A 261 -36.32 -40.03 -20.21
N LEU A 262 -35.13 -40.63 -20.14
CA LEU A 262 -34.23 -40.80 -19.00
C LEU A 262 -33.68 -39.49 -18.39
N THR A 263 -33.80 -39.42 -17.07
CA THR A 263 -32.95 -38.75 -16.05
C THR A 263 -31.49 -39.26 -16.09
N PRO A 264 -30.46 -38.61 -15.47
CA PRO A 264 -30.51 -38.17 -14.06
C PRO A 264 -29.81 -36.83 -13.69
N GLU A 265 -30.50 -36.03 -12.87
CA GLU A 265 -29.93 -35.30 -11.72
C GLU A 265 -29.34 -36.29 -10.69
N PRO A 266 -28.56 -35.92 -9.63
CA PRO A 266 -28.34 -34.59 -9.03
C PRO A 266 -26.83 -34.32 -8.74
N THR A 267 -26.34 -33.17 -8.28
CA THR A 267 -26.45 -32.62 -6.92
C THR A 267 -25.41 -31.49 -6.82
N ALA A 268 -25.66 -30.53 -5.92
CA ALA A 268 -24.69 -29.62 -5.27
C ALA A 268 -24.59 -28.19 -5.83
N SER A 269 -25.38 -27.32 -5.17
CA SER A 269 -24.91 -26.10 -4.46
C SER A 269 -23.68 -25.38 -5.01
N GLU A 270 -23.87 -24.12 -5.42
CA GLU A 270 -23.09 -22.97 -4.93
C GLU A 270 -23.62 -21.69 -5.59
N ASP A 271 -24.33 -20.88 -4.82
CA ASP A 271 -24.82 -19.57 -5.24
C ASP A 271 -24.13 -18.48 -4.40
N THR A 272 -23.86 -17.34 -5.04
CA THR A 272 -23.19 -16.12 -4.55
C THR A 272 -21.65 -16.12 -4.44
N ARG A 273 -20.98 -15.94 -5.60
CA ARG A 273 -19.72 -15.19 -5.64
C ARG A 273 -20.02 -13.73 -5.94
N GLU A 274 -19.60 -12.85 -5.05
CA GLU A 274 -19.58 -11.40 -5.25
C GLU A 274 -18.87 -11.09 -6.58
N ALA A 275 -19.57 -10.38 -7.47
CA ALA A 275 -18.98 -9.86 -8.70
C ALA A 275 -17.93 -8.79 -8.31
N VAL A 276 -16.66 -9.19 -8.30
CA VAL A 276 -15.53 -8.26 -8.26
C VAL A 276 -15.63 -7.39 -9.52
N ASN A 277 -15.78 -6.08 -9.33
CA ASN A 277 -15.81 -5.12 -10.43
C ASN A 277 -14.40 -5.07 -11.05
N MET A 278 -14.11 -5.92 -12.04
CA MET A 278 -12.81 -6.03 -12.70
C MET A 278 -12.67 -4.94 -13.78
N SER A 279 -12.36 -3.71 -13.38
CA SER A 279 -12.04 -2.65 -14.34
C SER A 279 -10.58 -2.76 -14.80
N LEU A 280 -10.34 -2.97 -16.09
CA LEU A 280 -9.01 -2.96 -16.70
C LEU A 280 -8.59 -1.52 -17.04
N SER A 281 -7.35 -1.14 -16.76
CA SER A 281 -6.77 0.13 -17.23
C SER A 281 -5.75 -0.10 -18.34
N ILE A 282 -5.96 0.53 -19.49
CA ILE A 282 -5.01 0.59 -20.61
C ILE A 282 -4.36 1.98 -20.64
N PHE A 283 -3.04 2.04 -20.76
CA PHE A 283 -2.28 3.29 -20.81
C PHE A 283 -1.78 3.58 -22.22
N VAL A 284 -1.83 4.85 -22.62
CA VAL A 284 -1.43 5.32 -23.95
C VAL A 284 -0.55 6.57 -23.80
N PRO A 285 0.60 6.68 -24.49
CA PRO A 285 1.40 7.90 -24.49
C PRO A 285 0.65 9.12 -25.02
N SER A 286 0.82 10.25 -24.33
CA SER A 286 0.27 11.56 -24.68
C SER A 286 1.35 12.62 -24.55
N ASP A 287 1.12 13.83 -25.09
CA ASP A 287 2.07 14.94 -25.02
C ASP A 287 2.42 15.38 -23.58
N SER A 288 1.57 15.07 -22.61
CA SER A 288 1.73 15.45 -21.19
C SER A 288 2.02 14.28 -20.24
N GLY A 289 2.15 13.05 -20.74
CA GLY A 289 2.31 11.85 -19.91
C GLY A 289 1.60 10.63 -20.51
N LEU A 290 0.73 9.98 -19.73
CA LEU A 290 -0.05 8.81 -20.18
C LEU A 290 -1.55 9.07 -20.04
N ASP A 291 -2.35 8.80 -21.08
CA ASP A 291 -3.80 8.73 -20.96
C ASP A 291 -4.21 7.32 -20.49
N GLN A 292 -5.12 7.25 -19.52
CA GLN A 292 -5.63 6.00 -18.94
C GLN A 292 -7.05 5.73 -19.45
N TYR A 293 -7.24 4.61 -20.15
CA TYR A 293 -8.54 4.13 -20.62
C TYR A 293 -9.04 3.01 -19.71
N SER A 294 -10.19 3.22 -19.05
CA SER A 294 -10.80 2.26 -18.15
C SER A 294 -11.86 1.43 -18.87
N TYR A 295 -11.72 0.10 -18.86
CA TYR A 295 -12.64 -0.85 -19.47
C TYR A 295 -13.37 -1.67 -18.42
N LYS A 296 -14.65 -1.96 -18.65
CA LYS A 296 -15.49 -2.76 -17.73
C LYS A 296 -15.24 -4.27 -17.82
N SER A 297 -14.51 -4.71 -18.84
CA SER A 297 -14.22 -6.13 -19.09
C SER A 297 -12.73 -6.36 -19.34
N LEU A 298 -12.20 -7.42 -18.74
CA LEU A 298 -10.84 -7.90 -19.01
C LEU A 298 -10.80 -8.66 -20.36
N PRO A 299 -9.84 -8.39 -21.26
CA PRO A 299 -9.64 -9.17 -22.47
C PRO A 299 -9.24 -10.61 -22.12
N ALA A 300 -9.58 -11.55 -23.00
CA ALA A 300 -9.37 -12.97 -22.78
C ALA A 300 -7.88 -13.38 -22.80
N ASP A 301 -7.03 -12.61 -23.49
CA ASP A 301 -5.61 -12.92 -23.69
C ASP A 301 -4.77 -11.64 -23.92
N GLY A 302 -3.47 -11.71 -23.66
CA GLY A 302 -2.50 -10.62 -23.82
C GLY A 302 -2.37 -10.11 -25.26
N ALA A 303 -2.60 -10.95 -26.27
CA ALA A 303 -2.61 -10.52 -27.67
C ALA A 303 -3.76 -9.53 -27.96
N VAL A 304 -4.96 -9.79 -27.41
CA VAL A 304 -6.12 -8.90 -27.54
C VAL A 304 -5.89 -7.60 -26.77
N LEU A 305 -5.18 -7.66 -25.63
CA LEU A 305 -4.77 -6.47 -24.88
C LEU A 305 -3.85 -5.58 -25.72
N VAL A 306 -2.84 -6.16 -26.37
CA VAL A 306 -1.89 -5.44 -27.24
C VAL A 306 -2.59 -4.83 -28.46
N GLN A 307 -3.54 -5.54 -29.06
CA GLN A 307 -4.34 -5.00 -30.16
C GLN A 307 -5.13 -3.75 -29.71
N LYS A 308 -5.79 -3.81 -28.55
CA LYS A 308 -6.51 -2.65 -27.99
C LYS A 308 -5.59 -1.48 -27.67
N MET A 309 -4.37 -1.76 -27.21
CA MET A 309 -3.35 -0.72 -27.00
C MET A 309 -2.99 0.00 -28.30
N ALA A 310 -2.79 -0.75 -29.38
CA ALA A 310 -2.48 -0.19 -30.70
C ALA A 310 -3.64 0.64 -31.25
N GLU A 311 -4.88 0.14 -31.14
CA GLU A 311 -6.11 0.86 -31.55
C GLU A 311 -6.27 2.22 -30.86
N LYS A 312 -5.78 2.34 -29.62
CA LYS A 312 -5.80 3.60 -28.86
C LYS A 312 -4.57 4.48 -29.09
N GLY A 313 -3.62 4.05 -29.92
CA GLY A 313 -2.44 4.82 -30.28
C GLY A 313 -1.26 4.66 -29.33
N ALA A 314 -1.17 3.57 -28.56
CA ALA A 314 0.00 3.31 -27.71
C ALA A 314 1.29 3.12 -28.53
N PHE A 315 1.12 2.53 -29.71
CA PHE A 315 2.12 2.23 -30.72
C PHE A 315 1.41 1.90 -32.05
N PRO A 316 2.12 1.84 -33.19
CA PRO A 316 1.54 1.51 -34.49
C PRO A 316 0.80 0.16 -34.53
N GLU A 317 -0.22 0.04 -35.39
CA GLU A 317 -1.07 -1.18 -35.50
C GLU A 317 -0.35 -2.43 -36.02
N ASP A 318 0.84 -2.29 -36.62
CA ASP A 318 1.68 -3.40 -37.08
C ASP A 318 2.54 -4.03 -35.96
N VAL A 319 2.55 -3.41 -34.78
CA VAL A 319 3.14 -3.99 -33.57
C VAL A 319 2.19 -5.04 -32.99
N THR A 320 2.61 -6.30 -33.03
CA THR A 320 1.83 -7.44 -32.56
C THR A 320 2.58 -8.23 -31.50
N LEU A 321 1.85 -8.97 -30.67
CA LEU A 321 2.42 -9.85 -29.65
C LEU A 321 2.50 -11.28 -30.20
N ASP A 322 3.71 -11.75 -30.47
CA ASP A 322 3.98 -13.08 -31.02
C ASP A 322 3.89 -14.17 -29.95
N ALA A 323 4.34 -13.89 -28.72
CA ALA A 323 4.25 -14.81 -27.60
C ALA A 323 4.17 -14.09 -26.24
N LEU A 324 3.52 -14.74 -25.29
CA LEU A 324 3.50 -14.37 -23.88
C LEU A 324 3.89 -15.59 -23.06
N ASP A 325 5.07 -15.50 -22.44
CA ASP A 325 5.67 -16.59 -21.69
C ASP A 325 5.75 -16.24 -20.20
N TYR A 326 5.51 -17.23 -19.34
CA TYR A 326 5.81 -17.10 -17.92
C TYR A 326 7.23 -17.62 -17.67
N VAL A 327 8.05 -16.85 -16.97
CA VAL A 327 9.45 -17.20 -16.69
C VAL A 327 9.59 -17.60 -15.23
N LYS A 328 10.43 -18.60 -14.95
CA LYS A 328 10.85 -18.96 -13.59
C LYS A 328 12.28 -19.48 -13.65
N ASP A 329 13.16 -18.89 -12.83
CA ASP A 329 14.59 -19.24 -12.77
C ASP A 329 15.28 -19.22 -14.16
N GLY A 330 14.81 -18.37 -15.07
CA GLY A 330 15.33 -18.25 -16.45
C GLY A 330 14.74 -19.21 -17.48
N GLU A 331 13.84 -20.12 -17.09
CA GLU A 331 13.14 -21.04 -18.00
C GLU A 331 11.67 -20.64 -18.21
N VAL A 332 11.15 -20.93 -19.42
CA VAL A 332 9.74 -20.69 -19.76
C VAL A 332 8.88 -21.81 -19.17
N VAL A 333 7.84 -21.45 -18.42
CA VAL A 333 6.91 -22.36 -17.75
C VAL A 333 5.51 -22.16 -18.31
N SER A 334 4.79 -23.26 -18.57
CA SER A 334 3.44 -23.22 -19.16
C SER A 334 2.31 -22.98 -18.16
N THR A 335 2.56 -23.13 -16.86
CA THR A 335 1.55 -22.94 -15.80
C THR A 335 2.17 -22.35 -14.53
N MET A 336 1.55 -21.30 -14.01
CA MET A 336 1.91 -20.67 -12.74
C MET A 336 0.99 -21.20 -11.63
N LYS A 337 1.55 -21.51 -10.45
CA LYS A 337 0.75 -21.90 -9.28
C LYS A 337 0.18 -20.65 -8.60
N SER A 338 -1.07 -20.74 -8.14
CA SER A 338 -1.72 -19.65 -7.40
C SER A 338 -0.87 -19.23 -6.18
N GLY A 339 -0.50 -17.96 -6.12
CA GLY A 339 0.30 -17.36 -5.04
C GLY A 339 1.80 -17.18 -5.31
N GLU A 340 2.31 -17.58 -6.48
CA GLU A 340 3.69 -17.30 -6.90
C GLU A 340 3.82 -15.89 -7.52
N MET A 341 5.00 -15.28 -7.36
CA MET A 341 5.32 -13.99 -7.99
C MET A 341 5.49 -14.20 -9.49
N LEU A 342 4.73 -13.47 -10.31
CA LEU A 342 4.74 -13.66 -11.75
C LEU A 342 5.92 -12.94 -12.39
N GLU A 343 6.75 -13.69 -13.12
CA GLU A 343 7.69 -13.14 -14.09
C GLU A 343 7.14 -13.41 -15.49
N VAL A 344 6.97 -12.36 -16.28
CA VAL A 344 6.36 -12.45 -17.61
C VAL A 344 7.33 -11.93 -18.64
N ARG A 345 7.45 -12.66 -19.75
CA ARG A 345 8.18 -12.25 -20.95
C ARG A 345 7.18 -12.03 -22.09
N LEU A 346 7.22 -10.85 -22.66
CA LEU A 346 6.44 -10.46 -23.82
C LEU A 346 7.34 -10.46 -25.05
N GLN A 347 6.99 -11.26 -26.06
CA GLN A 347 7.68 -11.29 -27.35
C GLN A 347 6.82 -10.55 -28.37
N PHE A 348 7.29 -9.39 -28.81
CA PHE A 348 6.67 -8.60 -29.87
C PHE A 348 7.31 -8.86 -31.23
N SER A 349 6.55 -8.51 -32.28
CA SER A 349 7.04 -8.43 -33.65
C SER A 349 8.17 -7.40 -33.79
N GLY A 350 8.98 -7.54 -34.83
CA GLY A 350 10.10 -6.63 -35.11
C GLY A 350 9.71 -5.15 -35.28
N ALA A 351 8.44 -4.87 -35.59
CA ALA A 351 7.89 -3.52 -35.74
C ALA A 351 8.02 -2.69 -34.44
N LEU A 352 8.01 -3.34 -33.26
CA LEU A 352 8.17 -2.61 -32.00
C LEU A 352 9.54 -1.93 -31.91
N GLN A 353 10.62 -2.63 -32.27
CA GLN A 353 11.96 -2.05 -32.21
C GLN A 353 12.14 -0.93 -33.24
N GLU A 354 11.62 -1.11 -34.46
CA GLU A 354 11.64 -0.06 -35.50
C GLU A 354 10.90 1.23 -35.05
N TYR A 355 9.79 1.05 -34.35
CA TYR A 355 9.05 2.16 -33.75
C TYR A 355 9.84 2.84 -32.62
N LEU A 356 10.46 2.08 -31.72
CA LEU A 356 11.24 2.64 -30.62
C LEU A 356 12.48 3.41 -31.11
N ASP A 357 13.12 2.93 -32.17
CA ASP A 357 14.27 3.57 -32.79
C ASP A 357 13.90 4.90 -33.47
N SER A 358 12.69 4.99 -34.05
CA SER A 358 12.21 6.19 -34.75
C SER A 358 11.58 7.23 -33.82
N ALA A 359 10.85 6.80 -32.78
CA ALA A 359 10.16 7.69 -31.85
C ALA A 359 11.05 8.17 -30.69
N SER A 360 12.18 7.50 -30.41
CA SER A 360 13.11 7.80 -29.31
C SER A 360 12.42 7.98 -27.95
N SER A 361 11.24 7.36 -27.76
CA SER A 361 10.41 7.59 -26.57
C SER A 361 10.29 6.31 -25.74
N THR A 362 10.66 6.42 -24.45
CA THR A 362 10.41 5.37 -23.45
C THR A 362 8.94 5.29 -23.05
N SER A 363 8.11 6.24 -23.48
CA SER A 363 6.71 6.39 -23.10
C SER A 363 5.86 5.19 -23.52
N SER A 364 6.07 4.63 -24.71
CA SER A 364 5.33 3.44 -25.17
C SER A 364 5.72 2.17 -24.40
N LEU A 365 7.00 2.03 -24.03
CA LEU A 365 7.43 0.93 -23.15
C LEU A 365 6.83 1.08 -21.74
N GLU A 366 6.72 2.31 -21.24
CA GLU A 366 6.07 2.58 -19.97
C GLU A 366 4.56 2.33 -20.02
N ALA A 367 3.90 2.68 -21.13
CA ALA A 367 2.51 2.35 -21.40
C ALA A 367 2.27 0.83 -21.42
N ILE A 368 3.14 0.06 -22.09
CA ILE A 368 3.12 -1.41 -22.09
C ILE A 368 3.28 -1.93 -20.66
N ALA A 369 4.30 -1.48 -19.93
CA ALA A 369 4.59 -1.96 -18.58
C ALA A 369 3.43 -1.70 -17.60
N LYS A 370 2.86 -0.49 -17.62
CA LYS A 370 1.71 -0.13 -16.77
C LYS A 370 0.43 -0.86 -17.15
N THR A 371 0.19 -1.08 -18.44
CA THR A 371 -0.99 -1.80 -18.93
C THR A 371 -0.96 -3.27 -18.55
N PHE A 372 0.17 -3.95 -18.75
CA PHE A 372 0.30 -5.36 -18.36
C PHE A 372 0.24 -5.56 -16.85
N ARG A 373 0.82 -4.64 -16.07
CA ARG A 373 0.63 -4.64 -14.62
C ARG A 373 -0.85 -4.54 -14.25
N ALA A 374 -1.58 -3.57 -14.80
CA ALA A 374 -3.01 -3.39 -14.52
C ALA A 374 -3.84 -4.61 -14.97
N PHE A 375 -3.47 -5.25 -16.07
CA PHE A 375 -4.09 -6.48 -16.55
C PHE A 375 -3.95 -7.64 -15.55
N TYR A 376 -2.75 -7.88 -15.03
CA TYR A 376 -2.54 -8.93 -14.02
C TYR A 376 -3.18 -8.57 -12.67
N GLU A 377 -3.11 -7.29 -12.25
CA GLU A 377 -3.75 -6.82 -11.02
C GLU A 377 -5.28 -6.98 -11.08
N ALA A 378 -5.90 -6.70 -12.23
CA ALA A 378 -7.33 -6.91 -12.45
C ALA A 378 -7.72 -8.39 -12.33
N ALA A 379 -6.82 -9.31 -12.72
CA ALA A 379 -6.98 -10.75 -12.53
C ALA A 379 -6.61 -11.23 -11.11
N GLY A 380 -6.31 -10.32 -10.17
CA GLY A 380 -5.94 -10.65 -8.79
C GLY A 380 -4.51 -11.20 -8.64
N MET A 381 -3.66 -11.00 -9.65
CA MET A 381 -2.27 -11.46 -9.69
C MET A 381 -1.30 -10.28 -9.59
N THR A 382 -0.08 -10.52 -9.08
CA THR A 382 0.95 -9.47 -8.95
C THR A 382 2.17 -9.80 -9.80
N LEU A 383 2.52 -8.87 -10.68
CA LEU A 383 3.67 -8.96 -11.58
C LEU A 383 4.94 -8.47 -10.86
N SER A 384 5.94 -9.34 -10.71
CA SER A 384 7.23 -9.01 -10.06
C SER A 384 8.31 -8.62 -11.06
N ASN A 385 8.31 -9.24 -12.24
CA ASN A 385 9.29 -8.97 -13.30
C ASN A 385 8.58 -8.96 -14.66
N LEU A 386 8.93 -8.00 -15.49
CA LEU A 386 8.41 -7.86 -16.85
C LEU A 386 9.58 -7.68 -17.82
N GLU A 387 9.74 -8.65 -18.71
CA GLU A 387 10.72 -8.60 -19.79
C GLU A 387 10.01 -8.37 -21.12
N VAL A 388 10.55 -7.46 -21.94
CA VAL A 388 10.01 -7.15 -23.26
C VAL A 388 11.08 -7.41 -24.31
N TYR A 389 10.73 -8.21 -25.30
CA TYR A 389 11.58 -8.60 -26.41
C TYR A 389 10.90 -8.24 -27.73
N SER A 390 11.70 -7.95 -28.74
CA SER A 390 11.29 -7.70 -30.12
C SER A 390 12.21 -8.51 -31.03
N ASP A 391 11.64 -9.32 -31.92
CA ASP A 391 12.39 -10.23 -32.81
C ASP A 391 13.48 -11.06 -32.10
N GLY A 392 13.11 -11.66 -30.96
CA GLY A 392 14.01 -12.49 -30.14
C GLY A 392 15.13 -11.76 -29.38
N LYS A 393 15.19 -10.42 -29.43
CA LYS A 393 16.18 -9.61 -28.69
C LYS A 393 15.50 -8.70 -27.65
N PRO A 394 16.17 -8.39 -26.52
CA PRO A 394 15.64 -7.42 -25.57
C PRO A 394 15.47 -6.05 -26.24
N VAL A 395 14.37 -5.36 -25.94
CA VAL A 395 14.12 -4.02 -26.50
C VAL A 395 15.14 -2.99 -26.03
N THR A 396 15.54 -2.11 -26.94
CA THR A 396 16.50 -1.04 -26.68
C THR A 396 15.92 0.33 -27.04
N VAL A 397 16.34 1.37 -26.32
CA VAL A 397 16.07 2.77 -26.69
C VAL A 397 17.40 3.51 -26.67
N GLY A 398 17.82 4.06 -27.81
CA GLY A 398 19.09 4.78 -27.92
C GLY A 398 20.31 3.94 -27.51
N ASP A 399 20.40 2.72 -28.02
CA ASP A 399 21.45 1.71 -27.72
C ASP A 399 21.49 1.18 -26.27
N MET A 400 20.55 1.56 -25.40
CA MET A 400 20.47 1.08 -24.03
C MET A 400 19.32 0.08 -23.85
N GLN A 401 19.61 -1.09 -23.28
CA GLN A 401 18.59 -2.07 -22.91
C GLN A 401 17.73 -1.51 -21.78
N ILE A 402 16.41 -1.54 -21.96
CA ILE A 402 15.46 -1.00 -20.99
C ILE A 402 14.90 -2.10 -20.12
N ASN A 403 15.02 -1.93 -18.80
CA ASN A 403 14.36 -2.79 -17.84
C ASN A 403 12.90 -2.35 -17.66
N CYS A 404 11.95 -3.13 -18.19
CA CYS A 404 10.54 -2.77 -18.14
C CYS A 404 9.91 -2.96 -16.74
N THR A 405 10.58 -3.67 -15.83
CA THR A 405 10.14 -3.84 -14.43
C THR A 405 10.14 -2.53 -13.65
N SER A 406 11.13 -1.66 -13.86
CA SER A 406 11.12 -0.33 -13.23
C SER A 406 10.05 0.59 -13.82
N LEU A 407 9.70 0.40 -15.09
CA LEU A 407 8.68 1.20 -15.79
C LEU A 407 7.25 0.88 -15.32
N MET A 408 7.00 -0.30 -14.76
CA MET A 408 5.73 -0.64 -14.12
C MET A 408 5.32 0.33 -13.00
N TYR A 409 6.29 1.04 -12.43
CA TYR A 409 6.13 2.03 -11.36
C TYR A 409 6.66 3.41 -11.78
N GLY A 410 6.84 3.62 -13.09
CA GLY A 410 7.44 4.83 -13.66
C GLY A 410 6.67 6.12 -13.33
N GLU A 411 7.40 7.23 -13.37
CA GLU A 411 6.96 8.55 -12.90
C GLU A 411 6.08 9.31 -13.91
N LEU A 412 5.82 8.79 -15.13
CA LEU A 412 4.95 9.50 -16.07
C LEU A 412 3.55 9.63 -15.48
N PRO A 413 3.05 10.87 -15.28
CA PRO A 413 1.76 11.11 -14.69
C PRO A 413 0.65 10.66 -15.64
N VAL A 414 -0.49 10.26 -15.06
CA VAL A 414 -1.71 10.04 -15.83
C VAL A 414 -2.30 11.40 -16.19
N SER A 415 -2.31 11.73 -17.48
CA SER A 415 -2.77 13.00 -18.05
C SER A 415 -4.30 13.12 -18.00
N ALA A 416 -5.00 12.03 -18.32
CA ALA A 416 -6.46 11.96 -18.34
C ALA A 416 -6.96 10.53 -18.05
N VAL A 417 -8.20 10.42 -17.58
CA VAL A 417 -8.92 9.13 -17.43
C VAL A 417 -10.14 9.15 -18.33
N LEU A 418 -10.22 8.18 -19.24
CA LEU A 418 -11.23 8.07 -20.29
C LEU A 418 -11.97 6.73 -20.18
N ASP A 419 -13.25 6.71 -20.56
CA ASP A 419 -14.02 5.48 -20.72
C ASP A 419 -13.53 4.76 -21.99
N GLY A 420 -12.97 3.57 -21.80
CA GLY A 420 -12.41 2.75 -22.87
C GLY A 420 -13.45 2.33 -23.91
N ASP A 421 -14.73 2.27 -23.53
CA ASP A 421 -15.84 1.81 -24.37
C ASP A 421 -16.47 2.94 -25.20
N THR A 422 -16.36 4.20 -24.78
CA THR A 422 -17.00 5.35 -25.48
C THR A 422 -16.06 6.50 -25.86
N ASN A 423 -14.77 6.45 -25.50
CA ASN A 423 -13.80 7.56 -25.64
C ASN A 423 -14.24 8.87 -24.93
N GLU A 424 -15.24 8.81 -24.06
CA GLU A 424 -15.71 9.95 -23.28
C GLU A 424 -14.92 10.04 -21.96
N PRO A 425 -14.72 11.23 -21.38
CA PRO A 425 -14.17 11.32 -20.04
C PRO A 425 -15.06 10.56 -19.06
N THR A 426 -14.46 9.72 -18.22
CA THR A 426 -15.21 9.08 -17.13
C THR A 426 -15.75 10.17 -16.21
N GLU A 427 -17.07 10.27 -16.04
CA GLU A 427 -17.66 11.11 -15.01
C GLU A 427 -17.14 10.62 -13.64
N GLY A 428 -16.27 11.42 -13.02
CA GLY A 428 -15.66 11.18 -11.72
C GLY A 428 -15.39 12.48 -11.00
#